data_AF-A0A438DNP4-F1
#
_entry.id   AF-A0A438DNP4-F1
#
_cell.length_a   1.000
_cell.length_b   1.000
_cell.length_c   1.000
_cell.angle_alpha   90.00
_cell.angle_beta   90.00
_cell.angle_gamma   90.00
#
_symmetry.space_group_name_H-M   'P 1'
#
loop_
_entity.id
_entity.type
_entity.pdbx_description
1 polymer ?
#
loop_
_entity_poly.entity_id
_entity_poly.type
_entity_poly.pdbx_seq_one_letter_code
_entity_poly.pdbx_strand_id
1 'polypeptide(L)'
;MFQLTYFQAEHGPDSQVVLVIAGDGVDLRAIEEEISKQCQSLPRGEFASKALSHSFTVFARDMVEAISFSNLYAPEHLIINVKDAEKWENFIENAGTIWSGLIVYLSGCSFSIVFTIIIIIFSAVGKLTRSFFTSQFVFLPGTSYHLLLLCRFCVFRAVDTGKCGDYASGTNHVLPTYGYARMYGGLSLDSFLKYMTVQSLTEEGLRKLGPYVEAMAEVEGLEAHKRAVTLRLQDIEARQVPNMR
;
A
#
# COMPACT_ATOMS: atom_id res chain seq x y z
N MET A 1 10.38 7.85 -22.00
CA MET A 1 9.54 6.69 -22.37
C MET A 1 8.68 6.38 -21.16
N PHE A 2 7.36 6.59 -21.25
CA PHE A 2 6.41 6.33 -20.16
C PHE A 2 6.05 4.84 -20.18
N GLN A 3 6.74 4.03 -19.39
CA GLN A 3 6.54 2.57 -19.34
C GLN A 3 5.60 2.14 -18.19
N LEU A 4 5.10 3.10 -17.41
CA LEU A 4 4.45 2.88 -16.10
C LEU A 4 2.97 2.48 -16.21
N THR A 5 2.24 2.96 -17.22
CA THR A 5 0.78 2.76 -17.32
C THR A 5 0.39 1.34 -17.75
N TYR A 6 1.30 0.61 -18.40
CA TYR A 6 0.99 -0.65 -19.07
C TYR A 6 0.98 -1.88 -18.20
N PHE A 7 1.86 -1.92 -17.21
CA PHE A 7 2.24 -3.17 -16.57
C PHE A 7 1.09 -3.80 -15.76
N GLN A 8 0.24 -2.98 -15.16
CA GLN A 8 -0.89 -3.50 -14.41
C GLN A 8 -2.12 -3.74 -15.30
N ALA A 9 -2.21 -3.03 -16.43
CA ALA A 9 -3.25 -3.25 -17.43
C ALA A 9 -3.12 -4.62 -18.10
N GLU A 10 -1.89 -5.16 -18.23
CA GLU A 10 -1.67 -6.52 -18.76
C GLU A 10 -1.98 -7.65 -17.76
N HIS A 11 -2.11 -7.37 -16.45
CA HIS A 11 -2.46 -8.39 -15.46
C HIS A 11 -3.79 -9.08 -15.76
N GLY A 12 -4.78 -8.32 -16.24
CA GLY A 12 -6.05 -8.87 -16.69
C GLY A 12 -6.97 -7.81 -17.28
N PRO A 13 -8.00 -8.23 -18.04
CA PRO A 13 -8.96 -7.30 -18.64
C PRO A 13 -9.81 -6.53 -17.63
N ASP A 14 -9.87 -7.02 -16.38
CA ASP A 14 -10.61 -6.40 -15.27
C ASP A 14 -9.76 -5.36 -14.51
N SER A 15 -8.46 -5.23 -14.81
CA SER A 15 -7.60 -4.22 -14.20
C SER A 15 -8.02 -2.81 -14.59
N GLN A 16 -8.07 -1.89 -13.63
CA GLN A 16 -8.34 -0.47 -13.91
C GLN A 16 -7.07 0.37 -13.70
N VAL A 17 -6.85 1.33 -14.58
CA VAL A 17 -5.78 2.32 -14.47
C VAL A 17 -6.38 3.73 -14.45
N VAL A 18 -5.92 4.59 -13.55
CA VAL A 18 -6.30 6.02 -13.59
C VAL A 18 -5.06 6.87 -13.68
N LEU A 19 -5.03 7.81 -14.63
CA LEU A 19 -4.00 8.82 -14.77
C LEU A 19 -4.50 10.13 -14.18
N VAL A 20 -3.82 10.68 -13.17
CA VAL A 20 -4.09 12.05 -12.70
C VAL A 20 -2.99 12.97 -13.18
N ILE A 21 -3.38 13.96 -13.98
CA ILE A 21 -2.55 15.09 -14.40
C ILE A 21 -2.82 16.23 -13.45
N ALA A 22 -1.79 16.76 -12.81
CA ALA A 22 -1.93 17.94 -11.96
C ALA A 22 -1.23 19.15 -12.56
N GLY A 23 -1.93 20.28 -12.60
CA GLY A 23 -1.44 21.52 -13.21
C GLY A 23 -1.39 21.48 -14.73
N ASP A 24 -0.70 22.45 -15.30
CA ASP A 24 -0.57 22.65 -16.74
C ASP A 24 0.76 22.11 -17.29
N GLY A 25 0.84 21.93 -18.61
CA GLY A 25 2.09 21.60 -19.31
C GLY A 25 2.32 20.10 -19.57
N VAL A 26 1.38 19.23 -19.21
CA VAL A 26 1.39 17.83 -19.66
C VAL A 26 0.85 17.72 -21.08
N ASP A 27 1.63 17.12 -21.97
CA ASP A 27 1.14 16.70 -23.29
C ASP A 27 0.42 15.36 -23.19
N LEU A 28 -0.91 15.41 -23.00
CA LEU A 28 -1.74 14.20 -22.95
C LEU A 28 -1.68 13.42 -24.27
N ARG A 29 -1.55 14.09 -25.43
CA ARG A 29 -1.53 13.40 -26.72
C ARG A 29 -0.28 12.56 -26.85
N ALA A 30 0.87 13.08 -26.45
CA ALA A 30 2.11 12.32 -26.43
C ALA A 30 2.02 11.09 -25.51
N ILE A 31 1.31 11.20 -24.38
CA ILE A 31 1.07 10.07 -23.47
C ILE A 31 0.15 9.04 -24.14
N GLU A 32 -0.97 9.44 -24.71
CA GLU A 32 -1.93 8.55 -25.37
C GLU A 32 -1.33 7.84 -26.59
N GLU A 33 -0.55 8.54 -27.41
CA GLU A 33 0.17 7.97 -28.55
C GLU A 33 1.17 6.91 -28.11
N GLU A 34 1.98 7.22 -27.10
CA GLU A 34 2.95 6.28 -26.55
C GLU A 34 2.23 5.10 -25.88
N ILE A 35 1.08 5.35 -25.23
CA ILE A 35 0.26 4.29 -24.67
C ILE A 35 -0.21 3.37 -25.80
N SER A 36 -0.88 3.90 -26.82
CA SER A 36 -1.40 3.09 -27.94
C SER A 36 -0.30 2.28 -28.62
N LYS A 37 0.86 2.89 -28.85
CA LYS A 37 2.02 2.22 -29.45
C LYS A 37 2.51 1.05 -28.61
N GLN A 38 2.63 1.22 -27.29
CA GLN A 38 3.05 0.15 -26.40
C GLN A 38 2.01 -0.98 -26.33
N CYS A 39 0.71 -0.66 -26.26
CA CYS A 39 -0.39 -1.66 -26.27
C CYS A 39 -0.23 -2.66 -27.40
N GLN A 40 -0.02 -2.15 -28.62
CA GLN A 40 0.04 -2.94 -29.83
C GLN A 40 1.29 -3.82 -29.90
N SER A 41 2.35 -3.42 -29.21
CA SER A 41 3.63 -4.15 -29.19
C SER A 41 3.70 -5.26 -28.14
N LEU A 42 2.75 -5.31 -27.19
CA LEU A 42 2.81 -6.22 -26.05
C LEU A 42 2.16 -7.58 -26.36
N PRO A 43 2.75 -8.69 -25.89
CA PRO A 43 2.15 -10.03 -26.02
C PRO A 43 0.74 -10.13 -25.41
N ARG A 44 0.46 -9.35 -24.36
CA ARG A 44 -0.84 -9.28 -23.67
C ARG A 44 -1.60 -7.98 -23.98
N GLY A 45 -1.34 -7.37 -25.14
CA GLY A 45 -1.93 -6.09 -25.56
C GLY A 45 -3.46 -6.08 -25.56
N GLU A 46 -4.11 -7.20 -25.87
CA GLU A 46 -5.59 -7.29 -25.80
C GLU A 46 -6.14 -7.12 -24.38
N PHE A 47 -5.43 -7.61 -23.35
CA PHE A 47 -5.85 -7.43 -21.96
C PHE A 47 -5.66 -5.97 -21.54
N ALA A 48 -4.52 -5.40 -21.90
CA ALA A 48 -4.24 -3.99 -21.62
C ALA A 48 -5.26 -3.06 -22.32
N SER A 49 -5.63 -3.35 -23.56
CA SER A 49 -6.66 -2.59 -24.28
C SER A 49 -8.04 -2.67 -23.60
N LYS A 50 -8.43 -3.86 -23.11
CA LYS A 50 -9.67 -4.03 -22.32
C LYS A 50 -9.62 -3.28 -21.00
N ALA A 51 -8.53 -3.38 -20.25
CA ALA A 51 -8.30 -2.62 -19.03
C ALA A 51 -8.39 -1.10 -19.28
N LEU A 52 -7.79 -0.63 -20.37
CA LEU A 52 -7.82 0.77 -20.76
C LEU A 52 -9.23 1.26 -21.15
N SER A 53 -10.13 0.38 -21.60
CA SER A 53 -11.51 0.75 -21.97
C SER A 53 -12.37 1.24 -20.80
N HIS A 54 -12.00 0.90 -19.57
CA HIS A 54 -12.65 1.38 -18.34
C HIS A 54 -11.68 2.16 -17.42
N SER A 55 -10.51 2.48 -17.95
CA SER A 55 -9.54 3.41 -17.37
C SER A 55 -9.88 4.85 -17.77
N PHE A 56 -9.40 5.83 -17.02
CA PHE A 56 -9.69 7.24 -17.32
C PHE A 56 -8.58 8.18 -16.85
N THR A 57 -8.59 9.39 -17.41
CA THR A 57 -7.67 10.47 -17.03
C THR A 57 -8.44 11.54 -16.26
N VAL A 58 -7.86 12.04 -15.18
CA VAL A 58 -8.37 13.14 -14.36
C VAL A 58 -7.43 14.33 -14.46
N PHE A 59 -7.99 15.51 -14.70
CA PHE A 59 -7.25 16.77 -14.64
C PHE A 59 -7.53 17.45 -13.29
N ALA A 60 -6.47 17.64 -12.53
CA ALA A 60 -6.46 18.39 -11.28
C ALA A 60 -5.75 19.73 -11.49
N ARG A 61 -6.24 20.80 -10.87
CA ARG A 61 -5.65 22.14 -10.96
C ARG A 61 -4.26 22.19 -10.34
N ASP A 62 -4.04 21.43 -9.28
CA ASP A 62 -2.77 21.37 -8.57
C ASP A 62 -2.57 20.00 -7.89
N MET A 63 -1.42 19.84 -7.24
CA MET A 63 -1.06 18.62 -6.52
C MET A 63 -1.99 18.31 -5.34
N VAL A 64 -2.54 19.34 -4.69
CA VAL A 64 -3.42 19.14 -3.54
C VAL A 64 -4.73 18.50 -4.01
N GLU A 65 -5.30 18.99 -5.11
CA GLU A 65 -6.49 18.42 -5.73
C GLU A 65 -6.22 17.00 -6.27
N ALA A 66 -5.05 16.76 -6.86
CA ALA A 66 -4.66 15.43 -7.35
C ALA A 66 -4.56 14.39 -6.22
N ILE A 67 -3.89 14.74 -5.11
CA ILE A 67 -3.78 13.86 -3.95
C ILE A 67 -5.15 13.68 -3.27
N SER A 68 -5.97 14.73 -3.20
CA SER A 68 -7.33 14.64 -2.65
C SER A 68 -8.18 13.65 -3.46
N PHE A 69 -8.10 13.69 -4.78
CA PHE A 69 -8.74 12.70 -5.65
C PHE A 69 -8.17 11.29 -5.41
N SER A 70 -6.84 11.15 -5.32
CA SER A 70 -6.20 9.87 -5.04
C SER A 70 -6.66 9.26 -3.72
N ASN A 71 -6.73 10.06 -2.65
CA ASN A 71 -7.22 9.62 -1.34
C ASN A 71 -8.69 9.19 -1.39
N LEU A 72 -9.52 9.92 -2.15
CA LEU A 72 -10.92 9.53 -2.36
C LEU A 72 -11.02 8.21 -3.13
N TYR A 73 -10.20 8.04 -4.15
CA TYR A 73 -10.17 6.82 -4.96
C TYR A 73 -9.66 5.61 -4.16
N ALA A 74 -8.64 5.82 -3.31
CA ALA A 74 -7.96 4.80 -2.50
C ALA A 74 -7.32 3.67 -3.35
N PRO A 75 -6.27 3.99 -4.13
CA PRO A 75 -5.53 3.06 -4.97
C PRO A 75 -4.98 1.83 -4.25
N GLU A 76 -4.87 0.71 -4.97
CA GLU A 76 -4.02 -0.42 -4.57
C GLU A 76 -2.55 0.01 -4.58
N HIS A 77 -2.09 0.59 -5.69
CA HIS A 77 -0.77 1.21 -5.78
C HIS A 77 -0.87 2.64 -6.28
N LEU A 78 -0.02 3.49 -5.70
CA LEU A 78 0.09 4.91 -6.00
C LEU A 78 1.51 5.24 -6.47
N ILE A 79 1.67 5.61 -7.73
CA ILE A 79 2.92 6.14 -8.26
C ILE A 79 2.86 7.66 -8.19
N ILE A 80 3.86 8.34 -7.61
CA ILE A 80 3.96 9.80 -7.59
C ILE A 80 5.16 10.23 -8.41
N ASN A 81 4.91 10.55 -9.68
CA ASN A 81 5.94 11.01 -10.59
C ASN A 81 5.92 12.54 -10.73
N VAL A 82 6.36 13.23 -9.68
CA VAL A 82 6.38 14.71 -9.60
C VAL A 82 7.75 15.19 -9.14
N LYS A 83 8.06 16.48 -9.37
CA LYS A 83 9.25 17.09 -8.76
C LYS A 83 9.09 17.13 -7.24
N ASP A 84 10.14 16.74 -6.52
CA ASP A 84 10.17 16.70 -5.05
C ASP A 84 9.02 15.84 -4.48
N ALA A 85 8.79 14.65 -5.06
CA ALA A 85 7.69 13.75 -4.72
C ALA A 85 7.62 13.43 -3.22
N GLU A 86 8.76 13.33 -2.54
CA GLU A 86 8.89 13.08 -1.12
C GLU A 86 8.17 14.12 -0.24
N LYS A 87 7.98 15.35 -0.74
CA LYS A 87 7.27 16.41 0.01
C LYS A 87 5.78 16.14 0.14
N TRP A 88 5.23 15.29 -0.71
CA TRP A 88 3.81 15.01 -0.80
C TRP A 88 3.37 13.78 -0.01
N GLU A 89 4.32 13.00 0.53
CA GLU A 89 4.04 11.74 1.24
C GLU A 89 3.09 11.93 2.43
N ASN A 90 3.25 13.04 3.17
CA ASN A 90 2.42 13.34 4.35
C ASN A 90 0.96 13.70 4.01
N PHE A 91 0.62 13.92 2.74
CA PHE A 91 -0.75 14.21 2.31
C PHE A 91 -1.51 12.95 1.86
N ILE A 92 -0.84 11.81 1.77
CA ILE A 92 -1.43 10.55 1.34
C ILE A 92 -2.08 9.88 2.54
N GLU A 93 -3.39 9.66 2.46
CA GLU A 93 -4.18 8.98 3.49
C GLU A 93 -4.49 7.55 3.09
N ASN A 94 -4.82 7.31 1.81
CA ASN A 94 -5.32 6.02 1.33
C ASN A 94 -4.55 5.55 0.09
N ALA A 95 -3.64 4.59 0.29
CA ALA A 95 -2.97 3.84 -0.78
C ALA A 95 -2.45 2.51 -0.20
N GLY A 96 -2.53 1.41 -0.97
CA GLY A 96 -1.98 0.12 -0.51
C GLY A 96 -0.45 0.12 -0.47
N THR A 97 0.20 0.64 -1.52
CA THR A 97 1.65 0.91 -1.57
C THR A 97 1.92 2.18 -2.35
N ILE A 98 2.95 2.92 -1.94
CA ILE A 98 3.34 4.20 -2.53
C ILE A 98 4.73 4.06 -3.15
N TRP A 99 4.88 4.60 -4.36
CA TRP A 99 6.15 4.71 -5.04
C TRP A 99 6.46 6.17 -5.39
N SER A 100 7.44 6.73 -4.68
CA SER A 100 7.86 8.13 -4.83
C SER A 100 9.01 8.26 -5.84
N GLY A 101 8.80 9.07 -6.87
CA GLY A 101 9.86 9.50 -7.81
C GLY A 101 10.25 8.48 -8.89
N LEU A 102 11.06 8.96 -9.83
CA LEU A 102 11.64 8.19 -10.93
C LEU A 102 13.17 8.27 -10.81
N ILE A 103 13.88 7.13 -10.78
CA ILE A 103 15.33 7.16 -11.00
C ILE A 103 15.54 7.29 -12.52
N VAL A 104 15.72 8.53 -12.99
CA VAL A 104 16.18 8.83 -14.34
C VAL A 104 17.70 8.93 -14.32
N TYR A 105 18.39 7.97 -14.95
CA TYR A 105 19.79 8.18 -15.30
C TYR A 105 19.86 9.11 -16.52
N LEU A 106 20.26 10.37 -16.31
CA LEU A 106 20.51 11.32 -17.39
C LEU A 106 21.99 11.24 -17.81
N SER A 107 22.25 10.70 -19.00
CA SER A 107 23.46 11.04 -19.76
C SER A 107 23.06 11.74 -21.06
N GLY A 108 23.26 13.06 -21.12
CA GLY A 108 23.54 13.77 -22.37
C GLY A 108 22.39 14.30 -23.24
N CYS A 109 21.18 14.54 -22.75
CA CYS A 109 20.13 15.21 -23.54
C CYS A 109 19.61 16.48 -22.83
N SER A 110 19.88 17.66 -23.40
CA SER A 110 19.43 19.00 -22.93
C SER A 110 17.95 19.28 -23.27
N PHE A 111 17.06 18.36 -22.95
CA PHE A 111 15.61 18.60 -22.98
C PHE A 111 15.12 18.74 -21.54
N SER A 112 14.70 19.95 -21.17
CA SER A 112 13.87 20.16 -19.99
C SER A 112 12.50 19.53 -20.26
N ILE A 113 12.38 18.22 -20.02
CA ILE A 113 11.07 17.59 -19.89
C ILE A 113 10.47 18.19 -18.63
N VAL A 114 9.47 19.03 -18.81
CA VAL A 114 8.74 19.69 -17.72
C VAL A 114 8.19 18.60 -16.82
N PHE A 115 8.75 18.55 -15.61
CA PHE A 115 8.46 17.61 -14.54
C PHE A 115 6.97 17.64 -14.19
N THR A 116 6.17 16.76 -14.79
CA THR A 116 4.72 16.85 -14.66
C THR A 116 4.05 15.49 -14.48
N ILE A 117 3.84 15.20 -13.20
CA ILE A 117 2.68 14.65 -12.50
C ILE A 117 1.84 13.59 -13.20
N ILE A 118 2.15 12.34 -12.83
CA ILE A 118 1.35 11.15 -13.10
C ILE A 118 1.11 10.47 -11.76
N ILE A 119 -0.15 10.46 -11.31
CA ILE A 119 -0.65 9.47 -10.35
C ILE A 119 -1.23 8.33 -11.17
N ILE A 120 -0.61 7.15 -11.11
CA ILE A 120 -1.19 5.93 -11.67
C ILE A 120 -1.80 5.14 -10.53
N ILE A 121 -3.10 4.90 -10.64
CA ILE A 121 -3.88 4.15 -9.68
C ILE A 121 -4.23 2.80 -10.28
N PHE A 122 -3.99 1.72 -9.53
CA PHE A 122 -4.35 0.37 -9.93
C PHE A 122 -5.40 -0.25 -9.02
N SER A 123 -6.21 -1.15 -9.58
CA SER A 123 -7.05 -2.09 -8.85
C SER A 123 -7.13 -3.38 -9.67
N ALA A 124 -6.36 -4.41 -9.28
CA ALA A 124 -6.41 -5.72 -9.94
C ALA A 124 -7.54 -6.60 -9.37
N VAL A 125 -8.27 -7.28 -10.25
CA VAL A 125 -9.31 -8.25 -9.87
C VAL A 125 -8.73 -9.66 -9.85
N GLY A 126 -8.43 -10.18 -8.66
CA GLY A 126 -8.08 -11.58 -8.47
C GLY A 126 -9.19 -12.35 -7.77
N LYS A 127 -9.92 -13.23 -8.48
CA LYS A 127 -10.65 -14.33 -7.82
C LYS A 127 -9.61 -15.21 -7.13
N LEU A 128 -9.74 -15.35 -5.81
CA LEU A 128 -8.84 -16.15 -4.97
C LEU A 128 -9.01 -17.65 -5.27
N THR A 129 -8.45 -18.16 -6.37
CA THR A 129 -8.36 -19.61 -6.60
C THR A 129 -7.04 -20.12 -6.06
N ARG A 130 -7.11 -20.82 -4.92
CA ARG A 130 -6.03 -21.62 -4.33
C ARG A 130 -5.36 -22.48 -5.41
N SER A 131 -4.10 -22.19 -5.73
CA SER A 131 -3.23 -23.15 -6.39
C SER A 131 -1.89 -23.17 -5.68
N PHE A 132 -1.58 -24.32 -5.09
CA PHE A 132 -0.27 -24.66 -4.56
C PHE A 132 0.74 -24.60 -5.71
N PHE A 133 1.77 -23.75 -5.58
CA PHE A 133 2.99 -23.89 -6.38
C PHE A 133 4.18 -24.01 -5.45
N THR A 134 4.71 -25.23 -5.36
CA THR A 134 6.05 -25.52 -4.85
C THR A 134 7.07 -25.04 -5.88
N SER A 135 7.83 -24.00 -5.56
CA SER A 135 8.98 -23.59 -6.37
C SER A 135 10.24 -24.27 -5.85
N GLN A 136 10.77 -25.23 -6.62
CA GLN A 136 12.15 -25.69 -6.51
C GLN A 136 13.09 -24.54 -6.89
N PHE A 137 14.03 -24.22 -6.00
CA PHE A 137 15.13 -23.31 -6.28
C PHE A 137 16.20 -24.04 -7.11
N VAL A 138 16.55 -23.49 -8.27
CA VAL A 138 17.80 -23.81 -8.96
C VAL A 138 18.65 -22.55 -8.95
N PHE A 139 19.71 -22.56 -8.13
CA PHE A 139 20.75 -21.54 -8.14
C PHE A 139 21.70 -21.80 -9.32
N LEU A 140 21.91 -20.80 -10.17
CA LEU A 140 23.09 -20.74 -11.05
C LEU A 140 23.96 -19.55 -10.62
N PRO A 141 25.24 -19.76 -10.24
CA PRO A 141 26.11 -18.68 -9.82
C PRO A 141 26.83 -18.06 -11.03
N GLY A 142 26.91 -16.73 -11.01
CA GLY A 142 27.92 -15.96 -11.75
C GLY A 142 27.66 -15.80 -13.24
N THR A 143 27.16 -14.62 -13.63
CA THR A 143 27.53 -14.01 -14.91
C THR A 143 27.09 -12.55 -14.94
N SER A 144 28.09 -11.67 -14.95
CA SER A 144 27.95 -10.27 -15.32
C SER A 144 27.67 -10.20 -16.82
N TYR A 145 26.52 -9.68 -17.22
CA TYR A 145 26.24 -9.38 -18.63
C TYR A 145 26.14 -7.87 -18.84
N HIS A 146 27.31 -7.25 -19.06
CA HIS A 146 27.38 -6.08 -19.93
C HIS A 146 27.31 -6.58 -21.37
N LEU A 147 26.22 -6.29 -22.09
CA LEU A 147 26.20 -6.44 -23.55
C LEU A 147 25.57 -5.21 -24.21
N LEU A 148 26.44 -4.48 -24.90
CA LEU A 148 26.21 -3.29 -25.72
C LEU A 148 25.41 -3.66 -26.99
N LEU A 149 24.42 -2.84 -27.36
CA LEU A 149 23.96 -2.71 -28.75
C LEU A 149 23.52 -1.26 -29.04
N LEU A 150 24.47 -0.52 -29.63
CA LEU A 150 24.40 0.49 -30.70
C LEU A 150 23.17 1.43 -30.82
N CYS A 151 23.36 2.64 -30.28
CA CYS A 151 23.14 3.97 -30.89
C CYS A 151 22.17 4.13 -32.10
N ARG A 152 21.01 4.76 -31.89
CA ARG A 152 20.63 6.05 -32.51
C ARG A 152 19.37 6.66 -31.86
N PHE A 153 19.57 7.82 -31.24
CA PHE A 153 18.63 8.77 -30.60
C PHE A 153 18.05 8.41 -29.22
N CYS A 154 18.40 9.25 -28.22
CA CYS A 154 18.16 9.20 -26.77
C CYS A 154 17.03 8.26 -26.29
N VAL A 155 17.39 7.08 -25.78
CA VAL A 155 16.49 6.20 -25.00
C VAL A 155 16.56 6.62 -23.53
N PHE A 156 15.54 7.33 -23.05
CA PHE A 156 15.36 7.61 -21.62
C PHE A 156 15.06 6.30 -20.88
N ARG A 157 16.03 5.77 -20.12
CA ARG A 157 15.82 4.65 -19.19
C ARG A 157 15.37 5.22 -17.84
N ALA A 158 14.08 5.11 -17.56
CA ALA A 158 13.53 5.24 -16.21
C ALA A 158 13.63 3.87 -15.52
N VAL A 159 14.14 3.82 -14.29
CA VAL A 159 13.96 2.63 -13.44
C VAL A 159 12.57 2.72 -12.83
N ASP A 160 11.72 1.76 -13.19
CA ASP A 160 10.35 1.61 -12.70
C ASP A 160 10.38 1.05 -11.28
N THR A 161 10.09 1.89 -10.29
CA THR A 161 10.03 1.51 -8.87
C THR A 161 8.84 0.61 -8.57
N GLY A 162 7.77 0.65 -9.37
CA GLY A 162 6.61 -0.22 -9.25
C GLY A 162 6.98 -1.68 -9.41
N LYS A 163 7.74 -1.99 -10.47
CA LYS A 163 8.27 -3.34 -10.72
C LYS A 163 9.22 -3.82 -9.64
N CYS A 164 10.02 -2.93 -9.07
CA CYS A 164 10.81 -3.31 -7.91
C CYS A 164 9.89 -3.69 -6.74
N GLY A 165 8.81 -2.94 -6.51
CA GLY A 165 7.72 -3.26 -5.59
C GLY A 165 7.19 -4.69 -5.74
N ASP A 166 6.79 -5.04 -6.95
CA ASP A 166 6.11 -6.32 -7.24
C ASP A 166 7.01 -7.55 -7.09
N TYR A 167 8.34 -7.39 -7.15
CA TYR A 167 9.25 -8.52 -7.23
C TYR A 167 10.34 -8.55 -6.15
N ALA A 168 11.03 -7.43 -5.86
CA ALA A 168 12.35 -7.50 -5.21
C ALA A 168 12.72 -6.34 -4.27
N SER A 169 11.88 -5.31 -4.14
CA SER A 169 12.14 -4.19 -3.23
C SER A 169 12.00 -4.59 -1.77
N GLY A 170 11.20 -5.62 -1.48
CA GLY A 170 10.88 -6.11 -0.14
C GLY A 170 9.48 -5.73 0.36
N THR A 171 8.76 -4.83 -0.33
CA THR A 171 7.34 -4.56 -0.03
C THR A 171 6.46 -5.74 -0.45
N ASN A 172 5.29 -5.89 0.17
CA ASN A 172 4.35 -6.95 -0.19
C ASN A 172 3.37 -6.45 -1.27
N HIS A 173 3.22 -7.20 -2.36
CA HIS A 173 2.30 -6.85 -3.45
C HIS A 173 0.86 -7.38 -3.26
N VAL A 174 0.58 -8.10 -2.15
CA VAL A 174 -0.78 -8.51 -1.82
C VAL A 174 -1.46 -7.35 -1.10
N LEU A 175 -2.09 -6.48 -1.90
CA LEU A 175 -2.62 -5.19 -1.48
C LEU A 175 -4.15 -5.13 -1.59
N PRO A 176 -4.81 -4.26 -0.81
CA PRO A 176 -6.26 -4.07 -0.89
C PRO A 176 -6.67 -3.31 -2.18
N THR A 177 -7.64 -3.87 -2.90
CA THR A 177 -8.19 -3.31 -4.14
C THR A 177 -9.58 -2.71 -3.92
N TYR A 178 -10.23 -2.15 -4.95
CA TYR A 178 -11.60 -1.61 -4.88
C TYR A 178 -11.85 -0.56 -3.79
N GLY A 179 -10.83 0.23 -3.46
CA GLY A 179 -10.91 1.25 -2.41
C GLY A 179 -10.79 0.72 -0.99
N TYR A 180 -10.52 -0.58 -0.78
CA TYR A 180 -10.29 -1.14 0.55
C TYR A 180 -9.02 -0.58 1.23
N ALA A 181 -8.12 0.06 0.49
CA ALA A 181 -6.98 0.79 1.06
C ALA A 181 -7.38 1.91 2.05
N ARG A 182 -8.68 2.29 2.12
CA ARG A 182 -9.21 3.20 3.15
C ARG A 182 -9.19 2.64 4.58
N MET A 183 -9.14 1.31 4.71
CA MET A 183 -9.34 0.65 6.01
C MET A 183 -8.49 -0.61 6.20
N TYR A 184 -7.83 -1.10 5.14
CA TYR A 184 -6.93 -2.25 5.17
C TYR A 184 -5.53 -1.84 4.75
N GLY A 185 -4.52 -2.44 5.39
CA GLY A 185 -3.14 -2.43 4.90
C GLY A 185 -2.87 -3.60 3.95
N GLY A 186 -1.72 -3.54 3.27
CA GLY A 186 -1.17 -4.69 2.57
C GLY A 186 -0.82 -5.85 3.51
N LEU A 187 -0.65 -7.04 2.95
CA LEU A 187 -0.25 -8.21 3.72
C LEU A 187 1.10 -7.98 4.41
N SER A 188 1.15 -8.19 5.72
CA SER A 188 2.34 -7.96 6.54
C SER A 188 2.60 -9.15 7.46
N LEU A 189 3.69 -9.11 8.23
CA LEU A 189 3.94 -10.12 9.27
C LEU A 189 2.77 -10.20 10.26
N ASP A 190 2.22 -9.05 10.65
CA ASP A 190 1.12 -8.94 11.62
C ASP A 190 -0.16 -9.63 11.14
N SER A 191 -0.33 -9.81 9.82
CA SER A 191 -1.44 -10.58 9.25
C SER A 191 -1.41 -12.06 9.63
N PHE A 192 -0.25 -12.57 10.04
CA PHE A 192 -0.04 -13.96 10.48
C PHE A 192 0.12 -14.08 12.01
N LEU A 193 0.06 -12.96 12.73
CA LEU A 193 0.15 -12.91 14.18
C LEU A 193 -1.23 -12.76 14.81
N LYS A 194 -1.30 -13.07 16.10
CA LYS A 194 -2.44 -12.73 16.97
C LYS A 194 -1.86 -12.06 18.20
N TYR A 195 -2.29 -10.83 18.48
CA TYR A 195 -1.85 -10.09 19.66
C TYR A 195 -2.71 -10.50 20.85
N MET A 196 -2.16 -11.34 21.72
CA MET A 196 -2.84 -11.77 22.95
C MET A 196 -2.48 -10.81 24.09
N THR A 197 -3.48 -10.12 24.64
CA THR A 197 -3.31 -9.30 25.84
C THR A 197 -3.25 -10.19 27.08
N VAL A 198 -2.17 -10.08 27.84
CA VAL A 198 -1.99 -10.81 29.11
C VAL A 198 -1.92 -9.81 30.24
N GLN A 199 -2.69 -10.06 31.30
CA GLN A 199 -2.78 -9.21 32.47
C GLN A 199 -2.63 -10.07 33.73
N SER A 200 -1.85 -9.57 34.69
CA SER A 200 -1.62 -10.20 35.98
C SER A 200 -1.63 -9.11 37.04
N LEU A 201 -2.37 -9.32 38.13
CA LEU A 201 -2.48 -8.39 39.23
C LEU A 201 -1.94 -9.04 40.50
N THR A 202 -1.10 -8.31 41.22
CA THR A 202 -0.75 -8.63 42.61
C THR A 202 -1.93 -8.30 43.52
N GLU A 203 -1.88 -8.77 44.77
CA GLU A 203 -2.88 -8.40 45.78
C GLU A 203 -2.96 -6.88 45.99
N GLU A 204 -1.82 -6.19 46.02
CA GLU A 204 -1.76 -4.72 46.09
C GLU A 204 -2.39 -4.07 44.85
N GLY A 205 -2.12 -4.61 43.67
CA GLY A 205 -2.74 -4.16 42.42
C GLY A 205 -4.25 -4.30 42.45
N LEU A 206 -4.77 -5.42 42.94
CA LEU A 206 -6.21 -5.65 43.10
C LEU A 206 -6.83 -4.72 44.16
N ARG A 207 -6.14 -4.44 45.27
CA ARG A 207 -6.61 -3.45 46.26
C ARG A 207 -6.74 -2.04 45.68
N LYS A 208 -5.83 -1.66 44.78
CA LYS A 208 -5.84 -0.36 44.11
C LYS A 208 -6.92 -0.29 43.03
N LEU A 209 -7.01 -1.29 42.16
CA LEU A 209 -7.90 -1.26 41.00
C LEU A 209 -9.34 -1.72 41.32
N GLY A 210 -9.47 -2.67 42.25
CA GLY A 210 -10.70 -3.36 42.60
C GLY A 210 -11.88 -2.43 42.92
N PRO A 211 -11.73 -1.42 43.79
CA PRO A 211 -12.82 -0.49 44.11
C PRO A 211 -13.40 0.23 42.88
N TYR A 212 -12.56 0.56 41.90
CA TYR A 212 -13.02 1.17 40.64
C TYR A 212 -13.79 0.17 39.77
N VAL A 213 -13.33 -1.08 39.70
CA VAL A 213 -14.00 -2.15 38.95
C VAL A 213 -15.37 -2.45 39.56
N GLU A 214 -15.48 -2.49 40.89
CA GLU A 214 -16.75 -2.69 41.59
C GLU A 214 -17.73 -1.55 41.33
N ALA A 215 -17.27 -0.30 41.39
CA ALA A 215 -18.11 0.87 41.14
C ALA A 215 -18.62 0.89 39.68
N MET A 216 -17.77 0.56 38.70
CA MET A 216 -18.20 0.45 37.30
C MET A 216 -19.20 -0.70 37.10
N ALA A 217 -18.93 -1.87 37.68
CA ALA A 217 -19.83 -3.02 37.59
C ALA A 217 -21.19 -2.76 38.24
N GLU A 218 -21.24 -1.96 39.32
CA GLU A 218 -22.48 -1.53 39.95
C GLU A 218 -23.31 -0.60 39.05
N VAL A 219 -22.67 0.38 38.41
CA VAL A 219 -23.33 1.26 37.44
C VAL A 219 -23.88 0.50 36.24
N GLU A 220 -23.16 -0.54 35.78
CA GLU A 220 -23.60 -1.41 34.67
C GLU A 220 -24.63 -2.48 35.09
N GLY A 221 -24.95 -2.61 36.39
CA GLY A 221 -25.88 -3.62 36.90
C GLY A 221 -25.34 -5.06 36.83
N LEU A 222 -24.02 -5.24 36.75
CA LEU A 222 -23.34 -6.53 36.59
C LEU A 222 -22.86 -7.09 37.93
N GLU A 223 -23.80 -7.50 38.77
CA GLU A 223 -23.51 -7.95 40.16
C GLU A 223 -22.49 -9.10 40.24
N ALA A 224 -22.51 -10.05 39.30
CA ALA A 224 -21.55 -11.15 39.26
C ALA A 224 -20.10 -10.67 39.02
N HIS A 225 -19.91 -9.62 38.23
CA HIS A 225 -18.59 -9.04 37.95
C HIS A 225 -18.06 -8.31 39.18
N LYS A 226 -18.90 -7.50 39.83
CA LYS A 226 -18.60 -6.85 41.12
C LYS A 226 -18.20 -7.89 42.16
N ARG A 227 -19.05 -8.89 42.38
CA ARG A 227 -18.84 -9.94 43.39
C ARG A 227 -17.55 -10.74 43.18
N ALA A 228 -17.13 -10.95 41.93
CA ALA A 228 -15.86 -11.62 41.64
C ALA A 228 -14.65 -10.86 42.21
N VAL A 229 -14.69 -9.52 42.21
CA VAL A 229 -13.65 -8.67 42.82
C VAL A 229 -13.82 -8.65 44.33
N THR A 230 -15.05 -8.40 44.82
CA THR A 230 -15.36 -8.27 46.24
C THR A 230 -14.92 -9.48 47.05
N LEU A 231 -15.21 -10.70 46.58
CA LEU A 231 -14.83 -11.92 47.28
C LEU A 231 -13.30 -12.08 47.42
N ARG A 232 -12.53 -11.62 46.43
CA ARG A 232 -11.07 -11.67 46.47
C ARG A 232 -10.49 -10.61 47.41
N LEU A 233 -11.05 -9.40 47.40
CA LEU A 233 -10.66 -8.35 48.34
C LEU A 233 -10.95 -8.77 49.79
N GLN A 234 -12.12 -9.36 50.04
CA GLN A 234 -12.49 -9.89 51.37
C GLN A 234 -11.54 -11.01 51.82
N ASP A 235 -11.18 -11.95 50.95
CA ASP A 235 -10.17 -12.99 51.26
C ASP A 235 -8.80 -12.36 51.61
N ILE A 236 -8.37 -11.38 50.83
CA ILE A 236 -7.12 -10.65 51.02
C ILE A 236 -7.12 -9.87 52.36
N GLU A 237 -8.25 -9.29 52.77
CA GLU A 237 -8.41 -8.62 54.06
C GLU A 237 -8.42 -9.62 55.23
N ALA A 238 -9.15 -10.72 55.10
CA ALA A 238 -9.25 -11.77 56.12
C ALA A 238 -7.88 -12.41 56.43
N ARG A 239 -7.02 -12.58 55.42
CA ARG A 239 -5.65 -13.10 55.58
C ARG A 239 -4.68 -12.13 56.25
N GLN A 240 -4.98 -10.83 56.31
CA GLN A 240 -4.12 -9.83 56.96
C GLN A 240 -4.40 -9.66 58.45
N VAL A 241 -5.51 -10.18 58.96
CA VAL A 241 -5.78 -10.18 60.41
C VAL A 241 -4.85 -11.22 61.06
N PRO A 242 -3.86 -10.81 61.87
CA PRO A 242 -3.04 -11.78 62.59
C PRO A 242 -3.96 -12.59 63.50
N ASN A 243 -3.66 -13.87 63.71
CA ASN A 243 -4.18 -14.63 64.86
C ASN A 243 -3.75 -13.86 66.13
N MET A 244 -4.54 -12.87 66.57
CA MET A 244 -4.57 -12.42 67.94
C MET A 244 -5.33 -13.50 68.71
N ARG A 245 -4.62 -14.55 69.08
CA ARG A 245 -4.97 -15.44 70.18
C ARG A 245 -3.90 -15.31 71.24
#